data_AF-A0A168GJV3-F1
#
_entry.id   AF-A0A168GJV3-F1
#
_cell.length_a   1.000
_cell.length_b   1.000
_cell.length_c   1.000
_cell.angle_alpha   90.00
_cell.angle_beta   90.00
_cell.angle_gamma   90.00
#
_symmetry.space_group_name_H-M   'P 1'
#
loop_
_entity.id
_entity.type
_entity.pdbx_description
1 polymer ?
#
loop_
_entity_poly.entity_id
_entity_poly.type
_entity_poly.pdbx_seq_one_letter_code
_entity_poly.pdbx_strand_id
1 'polypeptide(L)'
;MQLESRDYVWALHSQSQDLLLERCIRLCDNTLVWQDARNLGLFIWLQKIDVVRDQMAAIARNIYLSKSAEARDPVDCTLYYLALRKKNLIEGLWKTTSSHKEQVAMKKFLANDFTDPRWQRAASKNAFALLGKQRFEYAAAFFLLADKLKDAVNVILKNIKDFQLAIAICRVYEGDHSPLLREILENAVIPMAIENNDRWLISMAYWLLDRHKDAVRAMVV
;
A
#
# COMPACT_ATOMS: atom_id res chain seq x y z
N MET A 1 -7.52 15.95 -8.44
CA MET A 1 -8.57 15.27 -9.22
C MET A 1 -8.70 13.86 -8.65
N GLN A 2 -9.86 13.49 -8.12
CA GLN A 2 -10.14 12.13 -7.64
C GLN A 2 -11.07 11.47 -8.65
N LEU A 3 -10.62 10.35 -9.21
CA LEU A 3 -11.42 9.56 -10.15
C LEU A 3 -12.47 8.74 -9.38
N GLU A 4 -13.55 8.39 -10.05
CA GLU A 4 -14.61 7.56 -9.49
C GLU A 4 -14.33 6.07 -9.74
N SER A 5 -15.03 5.20 -9.01
CA SER A 5 -14.92 3.74 -9.17
C SER A 5 -15.19 3.27 -10.60
N ARG A 6 -16.07 3.97 -11.34
CA ARG A 6 -16.30 3.74 -12.77
C ARG A 6 -15.02 3.88 -13.60
N ASP A 7 -14.23 4.91 -13.34
CA ASP A 7 -13.03 5.22 -14.11
C ASP A 7 -11.96 4.16 -13.84
N TYR A 8 -11.86 3.68 -12.60
CA TYR A 8 -10.98 2.55 -12.25
C TYR A 8 -11.35 1.28 -13.02
N VAL A 9 -12.65 0.96 -13.13
CA VAL A 9 -13.13 -0.21 -13.86
C VAL A 9 -12.78 -0.11 -15.36
N TRP A 10 -12.95 1.05 -15.99
CA TRP A 10 -12.53 1.24 -17.37
C TRP A 10 -11.02 1.07 -17.56
N ALA A 11 -10.22 1.62 -16.65
CA ALA A 11 -8.77 1.43 -16.66
C ALA A 11 -8.38 -0.05 -16.45
N LEU A 12 -9.11 -0.78 -15.60
CA LEU A 12 -8.90 -2.20 -15.30
C LEU A 12 -9.13 -3.07 -16.53
N HIS A 13 -10.09 -2.72 -17.38
CA HIS A 13 -10.39 -3.44 -18.62
C HIS A 13 -9.64 -2.94 -19.85
N SER A 14 -8.87 -1.86 -19.73
CA SER A 14 -8.09 -1.32 -20.84
C SER A 14 -6.96 -2.26 -21.26
N GLN A 15 -6.80 -2.48 -22.56
CA GLN A 15 -5.65 -3.21 -23.13
C GLN A 15 -4.37 -2.36 -23.16
N SER A 16 -4.48 -1.06 -22.88
CA SER A 16 -3.39 -0.07 -22.98
C SER A 16 -3.01 0.50 -21.61
N GLN A 17 -2.93 -0.35 -20.58
CA GLN A 17 -2.61 0.06 -19.21
C GLN A 17 -1.28 0.80 -19.08
N ASP A 18 -0.27 0.41 -19.86
CA ASP A 18 1.06 1.03 -19.83
C ASP A 18 0.98 2.51 -20.30
N LEU A 19 0.22 2.80 -21.36
CA LEU A 19 -0.01 4.17 -21.85
C LEU A 19 -0.83 5.01 -20.86
N LEU A 20 -1.85 4.40 -20.23
CA LEU A 20 -2.64 5.06 -19.20
C LEU A 20 -1.77 5.44 -18.00
N LEU A 21 -0.93 4.53 -17.54
CA LEU A 21 0.00 4.76 -16.44
C LEU A 21 0.97 5.91 -16.75
N GLU A 22 1.59 5.89 -17.94
CA GLU A 22 2.47 6.97 -18.38
C GLU A 22 1.75 8.32 -18.42
N ARG A 23 0.47 8.34 -18.84
CA ARG A 23 -0.33 9.56 -18.82
C ARG A 23 -0.63 10.02 -17.39
N CYS A 24 -1.00 9.12 -16.50
CA CYS A 24 -1.21 9.39 -15.07
C CYS A 24 0.04 10.00 -14.42
N ILE A 25 1.22 9.41 -14.65
CA ILE A 25 2.49 9.91 -14.09
C ILE A 25 2.78 11.33 -14.59
N ARG A 26 2.57 11.59 -15.89
CA ARG A 26 2.75 12.94 -16.47
C ARG A 26 1.78 13.97 -15.90
N LEU A 27 0.56 13.58 -15.56
CA LEU A 27 -0.42 14.47 -14.92
C LEU A 27 -0.03 14.86 -13.48
N CYS A 28 0.85 14.09 -12.84
CA CYS A 28 1.38 14.35 -11.51
C CYS A 28 2.80 14.94 -11.56
N ASP A 29 3.14 15.68 -12.62
CA ASP A 29 4.47 16.29 -12.82
C ASP A 29 5.63 15.29 -12.65
N ASN A 30 5.42 14.04 -13.06
CA ASN A 30 6.35 12.91 -12.87
C ASN A 30 6.70 12.60 -11.40
N THR A 31 6.01 13.20 -10.44
CA THR A 31 6.26 13.09 -9.00
C THR A 31 5.05 12.49 -8.29
N LEU A 32 4.63 11.31 -8.74
CA LEU A 32 3.49 10.59 -8.19
C LEU A 32 3.74 10.17 -6.73
N VAL A 33 2.91 10.65 -5.79
CA VAL A 33 2.89 10.20 -4.38
C VAL A 33 1.66 9.33 -4.09
N TRP A 34 1.56 8.77 -2.87
CA TRP A 34 0.47 7.85 -2.52
C TRP A 34 -0.92 8.45 -2.73
N GLN A 35 -1.12 9.71 -2.32
CA GLN A 35 -2.41 10.36 -2.44
C GLN A 35 -2.86 10.48 -3.91
N ASP A 36 -1.93 10.73 -4.83
CA ASP A 36 -2.23 10.76 -6.27
C ASP A 36 -2.56 9.36 -6.79
N ALA A 37 -1.77 8.36 -6.40
CA ALA A 37 -1.99 6.96 -6.79
C ALA A 37 -3.36 6.44 -6.31
N ARG A 38 -3.76 6.83 -5.10
CA ARG A 38 -5.08 6.55 -4.51
C ARG A 38 -6.20 7.27 -5.25
N ASN A 39 -6.00 8.55 -5.57
CA ASN A 39 -6.98 9.34 -6.33
C ASN A 39 -7.20 8.80 -7.75
N LEU A 40 -6.15 8.21 -8.34
CA LEU A 40 -6.15 7.60 -9.67
C LEU A 40 -6.50 6.09 -9.66
N GLY A 41 -6.63 5.48 -8.48
CA GLY A 41 -6.89 4.06 -8.31
C GLY A 41 -5.82 3.14 -8.91
N LEU A 42 -4.55 3.59 -9.01
CA LEU A 42 -3.51 2.86 -9.76
C LEU A 42 -3.38 1.40 -9.34
N PHE A 43 -3.39 1.15 -8.04
CA PHE A 43 -3.25 -0.19 -7.45
C PHE A 43 -4.51 -1.05 -7.54
N ILE A 44 -5.61 -0.49 -8.04
CA ILE A 44 -6.84 -1.21 -8.33
C ILE A 44 -6.78 -1.79 -9.73
N TRP A 45 -6.42 -0.98 -10.72
CA TRP A 45 -6.58 -1.36 -12.12
C TRP A 45 -5.33 -1.97 -12.75
N LEU A 46 -4.12 -1.68 -12.27
CA LEU A 46 -2.89 -2.27 -12.80
C LEU A 46 -2.91 -3.79 -12.65
N GLN A 47 -2.76 -4.54 -13.74
CA GLN A 47 -2.79 -6.01 -13.71
C GLN A 47 -1.41 -6.65 -13.58
N LYS A 48 -0.38 -6.06 -14.20
CA LYS A 48 0.98 -6.62 -14.17
C LYS A 48 1.62 -6.39 -12.80
N ILE A 49 1.81 -7.45 -12.02
CA ILE A 49 2.35 -7.35 -10.65
C ILE A 49 3.73 -6.68 -10.58
N ASP A 50 4.58 -6.88 -11.58
CA ASP A 50 5.89 -6.23 -11.63
C ASP A 50 5.76 -4.72 -11.77
N VAL A 51 4.83 -4.24 -12.60
CA VAL A 51 4.51 -2.82 -12.74
C VAL A 51 3.94 -2.26 -11.42
N VAL A 52 3.08 -3.02 -10.73
CA VAL A 52 2.54 -2.63 -9.43
C VAL A 52 3.66 -2.43 -8.39
N ARG A 53 4.63 -3.36 -8.34
CA ARG A 53 5.79 -3.27 -7.45
C ARG A 53 6.70 -2.10 -7.82
N ASP A 54 6.90 -1.85 -9.10
CA ASP A 54 7.68 -0.71 -9.59
C ASP A 54 7.04 0.62 -9.21
N GLN A 55 5.71 0.76 -9.39
CA GLN A 55 4.99 1.96 -8.99
C GLN A 55 5.02 2.18 -7.48
N MET A 56 4.90 1.11 -6.67
CA MET A 56 5.06 1.20 -5.22
C MET A 56 6.47 1.72 -4.83
N ALA A 57 7.51 1.22 -5.50
CA ALA A 57 8.88 1.66 -5.26
C ALA A 57 9.10 3.11 -5.69
N ALA A 58 8.50 3.53 -6.82
CA ALA A 58 8.54 4.90 -7.30
C ALA A 58 7.84 5.86 -6.32
N ILE A 59 6.66 5.50 -5.83
CA ILE A 59 5.93 6.28 -4.81
C ILE A 59 6.75 6.43 -3.54
N ALA A 60 7.33 5.33 -3.02
CA ALA A 60 8.18 5.37 -1.83
C ALA A 60 9.37 6.33 -2.00
N ARG A 61 9.99 6.32 -3.19
CA ARG A 61 11.08 7.23 -3.55
C ARG A 61 10.61 8.67 -3.64
N ASN A 62 9.50 8.92 -4.31
CA ASN A 62 8.94 10.25 -4.51
C ASN A 62 8.53 10.88 -3.17
N ILE A 63 7.93 10.13 -2.25
CA ILE A 63 7.60 10.60 -0.90
C ILE A 63 8.86 11.06 -0.15
N TYR A 64 9.96 10.32 -0.27
CA TYR A 64 11.21 10.67 0.40
C TYR A 64 11.93 11.86 -0.27
N LEU A 65 11.89 11.94 -1.61
CA LEU A 65 12.63 12.96 -2.37
C LEU A 65 11.87 14.28 -2.57
N SER A 66 10.53 14.27 -2.53
CA SER A 66 9.69 15.46 -2.68
C SER A 66 9.88 16.46 -1.54
N LYS A 67 10.34 15.99 -0.38
CA LYS A 67 10.69 16.85 0.75
C LYS A 67 12.12 17.41 0.59
N SER A 68 12.30 18.65 1.05
CA SER A 68 13.62 19.29 1.13
C SER A 68 14.57 18.41 1.95
N ALA A 69 15.88 18.47 1.66
CA ALA A 69 16.87 17.59 2.27
C ALA A 69 16.84 17.60 3.82
N GLU A 70 16.49 18.75 4.41
CA GLU A 70 16.38 18.95 5.86
C GLU A 70 15.08 18.38 6.46
N ALA A 71 14.03 18.24 5.65
CA ALA A 71 12.72 17.74 6.06
C ALA A 71 12.48 16.27 5.69
N ARG A 72 13.49 15.57 5.13
CA ARG A 72 13.37 14.16 4.77
C ARG A 72 13.31 13.29 6.02
N ASP A 73 12.19 12.61 6.20
CA ASP A 73 12.01 11.62 7.25
C ASP A 73 11.88 10.22 6.63
N PRO A 74 12.78 9.27 6.94
CA PRO A 74 12.66 7.88 6.49
C PRO A 74 11.34 7.24 6.92
N VAL A 75 10.71 7.70 8.00
CA VAL A 75 9.43 7.16 8.51
C VAL A 75 8.35 7.20 7.43
N ASP A 76 8.25 8.30 6.66
CA ASP A 76 7.18 8.52 5.68
C ASP A 76 7.18 7.49 4.54
N CYS A 77 8.35 6.97 4.18
CA CYS A 77 8.50 5.99 3.10
C CYS A 77 8.62 4.55 3.61
N THR A 78 8.69 4.34 4.94
CA THR A 78 9.00 3.04 5.54
C THR A 78 7.95 1.98 5.21
N LEU A 79 6.66 2.32 5.26
CA LEU A 79 5.57 1.38 4.96
C LEU A 79 5.70 0.79 3.56
N TYR A 80 5.88 1.64 2.56
CA TYR A 80 5.94 1.25 1.15
C TYR A 80 7.18 0.41 0.82
N TYR A 81 8.35 0.77 1.36
CA TYR A 81 9.55 -0.03 1.15
C TYR A 81 9.52 -1.37 1.88
N LEU A 82 8.97 -1.43 3.09
CA LEU A 82 8.82 -2.70 3.81
C LEU A 82 7.76 -3.61 3.17
N ALA A 83 6.73 -3.04 2.54
CA ALA A 83 5.80 -3.79 1.69
C ALA A 83 6.49 -4.47 0.49
N LEU A 84 7.61 -3.91 0.03
CA LEU A 84 8.47 -4.51 -1.00
C LEU A 84 9.60 -5.37 -0.42
N ARG A 85 9.58 -5.65 0.89
CA ARG A 85 10.64 -6.35 1.63
C ARG A 85 12.03 -5.70 1.50
N LYS A 86 12.10 -4.39 1.19
CA LYS A 86 13.34 -3.62 1.01
C LYS A 86 13.88 -3.04 2.33
N LYS A 87 14.03 -3.90 3.35
CA LYS A 87 14.56 -3.52 4.67
C LYS A 87 15.94 -2.86 4.59
N ASN A 88 16.85 -3.39 3.77
CA ASN A 88 18.22 -2.88 3.64
C ASN A 88 18.26 -1.43 3.12
N LEU A 89 17.29 -1.06 2.28
CA LEU A 89 17.18 0.30 1.78
C LEU A 89 16.77 1.25 2.90
N ILE A 90 15.81 0.86 3.75
CA ILE A 90 15.42 1.62 4.94
C ILE A 90 16.60 1.78 5.90
N GLU A 91 17.37 0.72 6.14
CA GLU A 91 18.59 0.81 6.95
C GLU A 91 19.58 1.84 6.37
N GLY A 92 19.74 1.87 5.04
CA GLY A 92 20.53 2.87 4.33
C GLY A 92 20.02 4.30 4.51
N LEU A 93 18.70 4.52 4.41
CA LEU A 93 18.10 5.85 4.63
C LEU A 93 18.38 6.35 6.05
N TRP A 94 18.17 5.50 7.06
CA TRP A 94 18.47 5.83 8.45
C TRP A 94 19.97 6.12 8.69
N LYS A 95 20.89 5.55 7.89
CA LYS A 95 22.32 5.90 7.90
C LYS A 95 22.56 7.35 7.49
N THR A 96 21.84 7.83 6.49
CA THR A 96 21.99 9.19 5.95
C THR A 96 21.26 10.28 6.73
N THR A 97 20.20 9.95 7.48
CA THR A 97 19.40 10.93 8.23
C THR A 97 20.05 11.32 9.56
N SER A 98 20.85 12.38 9.63
CA SER A 98 21.57 12.79 10.84
C SER A 98 20.73 13.46 11.94
N SER A 99 19.57 14.04 11.58
CA SER A 99 18.84 14.96 12.49
C SER A 99 17.62 14.33 13.19
N HIS A 100 17.33 13.05 12.97
CA HIS A 100 16.12 12.41 13.51
C HIS A 100 16.37 11.79 14.90
N LYS A 101 15.51 12.10 15.88
CA LYS A 101 15.65 11.65 17.28
C LYS A 101 15.68 10.12 17.43
N GLU A 102 14.94 9.41 16.58
CA GLU A 102 14.87 7.94 16.62
C GLU A 102 16.01 7.25 15.84
N GLN A 103 16.93 8.00 15.22
CA GLN A 103 17.95 7.45 14.31
C GLN A 103 18.82 6.37 14.97
N VAL A 104 19.37 6.64 16.17
CA VAL A 104 20.27 5.70 16.85
C VAL A 104 19.55 4.41 17.22
N ALA A 105 18.33 4.52 17.75
CA ALA A 105 17.50 3.38 18.09
C ALA A 105 17.13 2.57 16.84
N MET A 106 16.73 3.24 15.75
CA MET A 106 16.34 2.59 14.51
C MET A 106 17.50 1.91 13.80
N LYS A 107 18.70 2.53 13.76
CA LYS A 107 19.91 1.89 13.24
C LYS A 107 20.21 0.58 13.97
N LYS A 108 20.20 0.61 15.31
CA LYS A 108 20.47 -0.58 16.13
C LYS A 108 19.39 -1.64 15.95
N PHE A 109 18.13 -1.23 15.82
CA PHE A 109 17.02 -2.14 15.65
C PHE A 109 17.01 -2.81 14.26
N LEU A 110 17.22 -2.02 13.19
CA LEU A 110 17.27 -2.51 11.82
C LEU A 110 18.52 -3.33 11.50
N ALA A 111 19.59 -3.23 12.29
CA ALA A 111 20.77 -4.09 12.11
C ALA A 111 20.49 -5.58 12.40
N ASN A 112 19.38 -5.92 13.07
CA ASN A 112 19.05 -7.30 13.42
C ASN A 112 18.42 -8.06 12.25
N ASP A 113 18.47 -9.39 12.31
CA ASP A 113 17.82 -10.26 11.33
C ASP A 113 16.35 -10.51 11.69
N PHE A 114 15.43 -10.09 10.82
CA PHE A 114 13.98 -10.24 11.02
C PHE A 114 13.42 -11.52 10.41
N THR A 115 14.27 -12.43 9.96
CA THR A 115 13.90 -13.83 9.74
C THR A 115 13.89 -14.64 11.05
N ASP A 116 14.60 -14.15 12.08
CA ASP A 116 14.59 -14.74 13.42
C ASP A 116 13.26 -14.39 14.15
N PRO A 117 12.50 -15.40 14.62
CA PRO A 117 11.26 -15.19 15.39
C PRO A 117 11.42 -14.26 16.60
N ARG A 118 12.62 -14.18 17.20
CA ARG A 118 12.92 -13.25 18.30
C ARG A 118 12.73 -11.80 17.85
N TRP A 119 13.27 -11.42 16.70
CA TRP A 119 13.22 -10.06 16.19
C TRP A 119 11.89 -9.74 15.52
N GLN A 120 11.21 -10.72 14.95
CA GLN A 120 9.81 -10.57 14.53
C GLN A 120 8.88 -10.27 15.72
N ARG A 121 9.06 -10.97 16.85
CA ARG A 121 8.33 -10.65 18.10
C ARG A 121 8.66 -9.25 18.61
N ALA A 122 9.92 -8.83 18.55
CA ALA A 122 10.32 -7.48 18.94
C ALA A 122 9.68 -6.41 18.03
N ALA A 123 9.67 -6.62 16.72
CA ALA A 123 9.00 -5.74 15.75
C ALA A 123 7.49 -5.66 16.01
N SER A 124 6.83 -6.81 16.25
CA SER A 124 5.41 -6.85 16.63
C SER A 124 5.13 -6.03 17.90
N LYS A 125 5.96 -6.18 18.94
CA LYS A 125 5.80 -5.39 20.18
C LYS A 125 5.94 -3.90 19.93
N ASN A 126 6.91 -3.50 19.10
CA ASN A 126 7.09 -2.10 18.71
C ASN A 126 5.90 -1.59 17.89
N ALA A 127 5.32 -2.41 17.00
CA ALA A 127 4.11 -2.07 16.25
C ALA A 127 2.94 -1.75 17.20
N PHE A 128 2.69 -2.59 18.21
CA PHE A 128 1.65 -2.31 19.21
C PHE A 128 1.92 -1.05 20.03
N ALA A 129 3.18 -0.78 20.38
CA ALA A 129 3.54 0.47 21.06
C ALA A 129 3.29 1.71 20.16
N LEU A 130 3.54 1.60 18.85
CA LEU A 130 3.24 2.66 17.87
C LEU A 130 1.73 2.87 17.68
N LEU A 131 0.94 1.80 17.73
CA LEU A 131 -0.53 1.91 17.75
C LEU A 131 -1.03 2.69 18.96
N GLY A 132 -0.48 2.42 20.16
CA GLY A 132 -0.81 3.19 21.36
C GLY A 132 -0.47 4.67 21.26
N LYS A 133 0.51 5.04 20.41
CA LYS A 133 0.89 6.41 20.10
C LYS A 133 0.16 7.01 18.89
N GLN A 134 -0.81 6.30 18.33
CA GLN A 134 -1.56 6.68 17.11
C GLN A 134 -0.67 6.91 15.86
N ARG A 135 0.54 6.32 15.81
CA ARG A 135 1.41 6.36 14.62
C ARG A 135 1.07 5.18 13.71
N PHE A 136 -0.12 5.19 13.10
CA PHE A 136 -0.72 4.03 12.45
C PHE A 136 0.05 3.50 11.24
N GLU A 137 0.48 4.36 10.32
CA GLU A 137 1.28 3.94 9.15
C GLU A 137 2.60 3.28 9.58
N TYR A 138 3.27 3.86 10.57
CA TYR A 138 4.52 3.31 11.08
C TYR A 138 4.30 2.00 11.85
N ALA A 139 3.19 1.87 12.57
CA ALA A 139 2.80 0.61 13.19
C ALA A 139 2.56 -0.50 12.13
N ALA A 140 1.83 -0.20 11.05
CA ALA A 140 1.63 -1.13 9.94
C ALA A 140 2.98 -1.55 9.32
N ALA A 141 3.90 -0.60 9.15
CA ALA A 141 5.24 -0.88 8.65
C ALA A 141 6.03 -1.84 9.56
N PHE A 142 5.93 -1.69 10.88
CA PHE A 142 6.56 -2.61 11.84
C PHE A 142 5.90 -4.00 11.85
N PHE A 143 4.60 -4.11 11.60
CA PHE A 143 3.97 -5.42 11.38
C PHE A 143 4.50 -6.09 10.11
N LEU A 144 4.73 -5.34 9.02
CA LEU A 144 5.38 -5.89 7.82
C LEU A 144 6.83 -6.31 8.09
N LEU A 145 7.57 -5.56 8.92
CA LEU A 145 8.91 -5.95 9.37
C LEU A 145 8.90 -7.24 10.20
N ALA A 146 7.81 -7.49 10.91
CA ALA A 146 7.58 -8.72 11.68
C ALA A 146 7.04 -9.89 10.84
N ASP A 147 6.93 -9.74 9.51
CA ASP A 147 6.31 -10.71 8.60
C ASP A 147 4.83 -10.99 8.92
N LYS A 148 4.11 -9.98 9.42
CA LYS A 148 2.69 -10.06 9.79
C LYS A 148 1.82 -9.18 8.91
N LEU A 149 1.63 -9.60 7.66
CA LEU A 149 0.82 -8.85 6.68
C LEU A 149 -0.62 -8.59 7.18
N LYS A 150 -1.28 -9.61 7.73
CA LYS A 150 -2.66 -9.49 8.22
C LYS A 150 -2.82 -8.41 9.29
N ASP A 151 -1.88 -8.31 10.23
CA ASP A 151 -1.90 -7.27 11.26
C ASP A 151 -1.69 -5.88 10.65
N ALA A 152 -0.76 -5.75 9.70
CA ALA A 152 -0.54 -4.48 9.00
C ALA A 152 -1.79 -4.01 8.23
N VAL A 153 -2.41 -4.92 7.46
CA VAL A 153 -3.66 -4.66 6.72
C VAL A 153 -4.79 -4.28 7.67
N ASN A 154 -4.93 -4.96 8.81
CA ASN A 154 -5.95 -4.65 9.80
C ASN A 154 -5.80 -3.23 10.37
N VAL A 155 -4.57 -2.79 10.64
CA VAL A 155 -4.28 -1.40 11.06
C VAL A 155 -4.70 -0.42 9.95
N ILE A 156 -4.36 -0.72 8.70
CA ILE A 156 -4.71 0.13 7.57
C ILE A 156 -6.23 0.26 7.43
N LEU A 157 -6.97 -0.85 7.47
CA LEU A 157 -8.42 -0.85 7.32
C LEU A 157 -9.14 -0.16 8.49
N LYS A 158 -8.74 -0.45 9.74
CA LYS A 158 -9.46 0.03 10.93
C LYS A 158 -9.07 1.45 11.34
N ASN A 159 -7.78 1.78 11.29
CA ASN A 159 -7.25 3.05 11.81
C ASN A 159 -7.02 4.07 10.71
N ILE A 160 -6.38 3.68 9.60
CA ILE A 160 -6.10 4.59 8.48
C ILE A 160 -7.35 4.77 7.60
N LYS A 161 -8.21 3.75 7.55
CA LYS A 161 -9.46 3.72 6.75
C LYS A 161 -9.20 3.89 5.26
N ASP A 162 -8.12 3.29 4.77
CA ASP A 162 -7.73 3.30 3.36
C ASP A 162 -7.70 1.89 2.77
N PHE A 163 -8.83 1.44 2.23
CA PHE A 163 -8.92 0.11 1.62
C PHE A 163 -8.03 -0.04 0.39
N GLN A 164 -7.79 1.05 -0.37
CA GLN A 164 -6.91 1.01 -1.53
C GLN A 164 -5.46 0.75 -1.08
N LEU A 165 -5.04 1.36 0.03
CA LEU A 165 -3.73 1.07 0.63
C LEU A 165 -3.64 -0.37 1.10
N ALA A 166 -4.69 -0.89 1.75
CA ALA A 166 -4.72 -2.29 2.19
C ALA A 166 -4.57 -3.27 1.01
N ILE A 167 -5.30 -3.04 -0.09
CA ILE A 167 -5.16 -3.80 -1.34
C ILE A 167 -3.73 -3.67 -1.88
N ALA A 168 -3.24 -2.44 -2.04
CA ALA A 168 -1.93 -2.18 -2.62
C ALA A 168 -0.80 -2.89 -1.86
N ILE A 169 -0.81 -2.80 -0.53
CA ILE A 169 0.18 -3.45 0.35
C ILE A 169 0.07 -4.97 0.25
N CYS A 170 -1.15 -5.53 0.27
CA CYS A 170 -1.35 -6.97 0.14
C CYS A 170 -0.85 -7.50 -1.22
N ARG A 171 -1.20 -6.82 -2.32
CA ARG A 171 -0.77 -7.16 -3.68
C ARG A 171 0.74 -7.17 -3.80
N VAL A 172 1.45 -6.12 -3.36
CA VAL A 172 2.91 -6.08 -3.52
C VAL A 172 3.64 -7.11 -2.63
N TYR A 173 3.08 -7.42 -1.46
CA TYR A 173 3.71 -8.27 -0.43
C TYR A 173 3.53 -9.78 -0.67
N GLU A 174 2.32 -10.21 -1.02
CA GLU A 174 1.96 -11.63 -1.25
C GLU A 174 1.50 -11.94 -2.69
N GLY A 175 1.13 -10.92 -3.47
CA GLY A 175 0.62 -11.08 -4.84
C GLY A 175 -0.90 -11.07 -4.93
N ASP A 176 -1.40 -11.11 -6.16
CA ASP A 176 -2.83 -10.98 -6.49
C ASP A 176 -3.65 -12.21 -6.12
N HIS A 177 -3.01 -13.36 -5.91
CA HIS A 177 -3.66 -14.60 -5.46
C HIS A 177 -3.61 -14.78 -3.93
N SER A 178 -3.25 -13.73 -3.18
CA SER A 178 -3.23 -13.80 -1.71
C SER A 178 -4.63 -14.11 -1.15
N PRO A 179 -4.76 -15.09 -0.24
CA PRO A 179 -6.00 -15.32 0.49
C PRO A 179 -6.45 -14.08 1.28
N LEU A 180 -5.50 -13.27 1.77
CA LEU A 180 -5.81 -12.05 2.48
C LEU A 180 -6.41 -11.00 1.54
N LEU A 181 -5.97 -10.91 0.28
CA LEU A 181 -6.59 -10.01 -0.69
C LEU A 181 -8.06 -10.34 -0.90
N ARG A 182 -8.38 -11.64 -1.02
CA ARG A 182 -9.77 -12.12 -1.07
C ARG A 182 -10.54 -11.71 0.19
N GLU A 183 -9.97 -11.93 1.38
CA GLU A 183 -10.59 -11.53 2.66
C GLU A 183 -10.88 -10.01 2.72
N ILE A 184 -9.96 -9.17 2.23
CA ILE A 184 -10.15 -7.71 2.15
C ILE A 184 -11.31 -7.37 1.22
N LEU A 185 -11.35 -7.96 0.02
CA LEU A 185 -12.39 -7.70 -0.97
C LEU A 185 -13.77 -8.12 -0.47
N GLU A 186 -13.87 -9.32 0.10
CA GLU A 186 -15.13 -9.90 0.57
C GLU A 186 -15.66 -9.24 1.86
N ASN A 187 -14.79 -8.94 2.83
CA ASN A 187 -15.22 -8.51 4.16
C ASN A 187 -15.14 -6.99 4.40
N ALA A 188 -14.39 -6.25 3.57
CA ALA A 188 -14.26 -4.81 3.72
C ALA A 188 -14.79 -4.06 2.50
N VAL A 189 -14.33 -4.40 1.29
CA VAL A 189 -14.63 -3.60 0.09
C VAL A 189 -16.06 -3.80 -0.39
N ILE A 190 -16.51 -5.05 -0.57
CA ILE A 190 -17.87 -5.34 -1.04
C ILE A 190 -18.93 -4.79 -0.07
N PRO A 191 -18.87 -5.01 1.25
CA PRO A 191 -19.85 -4.46 2.17
C PRO A 191 -19.91 -2.93 2.12
N MET A 192 -18.74 -2.27 2.12
CA MET A 192 -18.65 -0.81 2.02
C MET A 192 -19.21 -0.29 0.68
N ALA A 193 -18.96 -1.00 -0.42
CA ALA A 193 -19.49 -0.64 -1.73
C ALA A 193 -21.02 -0.79 -1.79
N ILE A 194 -21.58 -1.82 -1.16
CA ILE A 194 -23.04 -2.02 -1.04
C ILE A 194 -23.67 -0.91 -0.19
N GLU A 195 -23.08 -0.59 0.96
CA GLU A 195 -23.58 0.49 1.84
C GLU A 195 -23.60 1.84 1.14
N ASN A 196 -22.61 2.13 0.30
CA ASN A 196 -22.51 3.36 -0.48
C ASN A 196 -23.26 3.31 -1.83
N ASN A 197 -23.92 2.19 -2.17
CA ASN A 197 -24.55 1.95 -3.47
C ASN A 197 -23.59 2.16 -4.67
N ASP A 198 -22.30 1.85 -4.49
CA ASP A 198 -21.27 1.95 -5.52
C ASP A 198 -21.13 0.65 -6.30
N ARG A 199 -21.97 0.52 -7.33
CA ARG A 199 -22.02 -0.65 -8.22
C ARG A 199 -20.74 -0.90 -8.99
N TRP A 200 -19.99 0.15 -9.32
CA TRP A 200 -18.72 0.02 -10.03
C TRP A 200 -17.65 -0.57 -9.12
N LEU A 201 -17.63 -0.16 -7.85
CA LEU A 201 -16.74 -0.75 -6.86
C LEU A 201 -17.10 -2.21 -6.55
N ILE A 202 -18.40 -2.55 -6.51
CA ILE A 202 -18.84 -3.95 -6.41
C ILE A 202 -18.34 -4.77 -7.62
N SER A 203 -18.53 -4.25 -8.83
CA SER A 203 -18.06 -4.89 -10.06
C SER A 203 -16.55 -5.13 -10.05
N MET A 204 -15.78 -4.09 -9.70
CA MET A 204 -14.34 -4.16 -9.54
C MET A 204 -13.94 -5.25 -8.54
N ALA A 205 -14.58 -5.30 -7.37
CA ALA A 205 -14.26 -6.28 -6.34
C ALA A 205 -14.53 -7.71 -6.83
N TYR A 206 -15.67 -7.96 -7.48
CA TYR A 206 -15.95 -9.26 -8.08
C TYR A 206 -14.99 -9.63 -9.20
N TRP A 207 -14.53 -8.66 -9.99
CA TRP A 207 -13.54 -8.90 -11.04
C TRP A 207 -12.21 -9.37 -10.44
N LEU A 208 -11.73 -8.68 -9.40
CA LEU A 208 -10.50 -9.06 -8.67
C LEU A 208 -10.63 -10.39 -7.91
N LEU A 209 -11.85 -10.88 -7.69
CA LEU A 209 -12.14 -12.20 -7.11
C LEU A 209 -12.29 -13.31 -8.16
N ASP A 210 -12.00 -13.04 -9.44
CA ASP A 210 -12.23 -13.94 -10.58
C ASP A 210 -13.71 -14.33 -10.76
N ARG A 211 -14.65 -13.55 -10.21
CA ARG A 211 -16.10 -13.74 -10.32
C ARG A 211 -16.67 -12.90 -11.47
N HIS A 212 -16.16 -13.10 -12.69
CA HIS A 212 -16.46 -12.25 -13.85
C HIS A 212 -17.95 -12.11 -14.17
N LYS A 213 -18.75 -13.17 -13.97
CA LYS A 213 -20.21 -13.12 -14.19
C LYS A 213 -20.91 -12.15 -13.23
N ASP A 214 -20.48 -12.15 -11.97
CA ASP A 214 -21.04 -11.27 -10.94
C ASP A 214 -20.57 -9.82 -11.14
N ALA A 215 -19.32 -9.64 -11.57
CA ALA A 215 -18.79 -8.33 -11.95
C ALA A 215 -19.62 -7.66 -13.04
N VAL A 216 -19.89 -8.38 -14.14
CA VAL A 216 -20.72 -7.86 -15.24
C VAL A 216 -22.15 -7.56 -14.78
N ARG A 217 -22.75 -8.44 -13.98
CA ARG A 217 -24.11 -8.23 -13.44
C ARG A 217 -24.19 -6.98 -12.57
N ALA A 218 -23.19 -6.75 -11.73
CA ALA A 218 -23.15 -5.58 -10.85
C ALA A 218 -23.13 -4.25 -11.63
N MET A 219 -22.62 -4.22 -12.87
CA MET A 219 -22.61 -3.00 -13.69
C MET A 219 -23.94 -2.71 -14.38
N VAL A 220 -24.72 -3.75 -14.69
CA VAL A 220 -25.91 -3.65 -15.56
C VAL A 220 -27.20 -3.50 -14.77
N VAL A 221 -27.26 -4.07 -13.57
CA VAL A 221 -28.47 -4.15 -12.73
C VAL A 221 -28.36 -3.20 -11.55
#